data_AF-A0A0H3GT99-F1
#
_entry.id   AF-A0A0H3GT99-F1
#
_cell.length_a   1.000
_cell.length_b   1.000
_cell.length_c   1.000
_cell.angle_alpha   90.00
_cell.angle_beta   90.00
_cell.angle_gamma   90.00
#
_symmetry.space_group_name_H-M   'P 1'
#
loop_
_entity.id
_entity.type
_entity.pdbx_description
1 polymer ?
#
loop_
_entity_poly.entity_id
_entity_poly.type
_entity_poly.pdbx_seq_one_letter_code
_entity_poly.pdbx_strand_id
1 'polypeptide(L)'
;MKRYQICAVMVSALGHPALLPDAAKQILMHHVCTTPRAAEIIAALNDAGIDACREEDMCSSNSVGIWITVDAHTVLLQCQLEVLEVH
;
A
#
# COMPACT_ATOMS: atom_id res chain seq x y z
N MET A 1 20.22 7.82 -3.19
CA MET A 1 18.90 7.38 -3.71
C MET A 1 17.89 7.55 -2.59
N LYS A 2 16.73 8.16 -2.85
CA LYS A 2 15.69 8.31 -1.83
C LYS A 2 15.02 6.95 -1.59
N ARG A 3 14.73 6.63 -0.33
CA ARG A 3 13.94 5.47 0.06
C ARG A 3 12.62 5.96 0.64
N TYR A 4 11.58 5.17 0.51
CA TYR A 4 10.23 5.49 0.94
C TYR A 4 9.71 4.34 1.79
N GLN A 5 9.04 4.64 2.89
CA GLN A 5 8.35 3.63 3.68
C GLN A 5 6.93 4.10 3.95
N ILE A 6 6.00 3.16 4.03
CA ILE A 6 4.64 3.49 4.44
C ILE A 6 4.65 3.75 5.95
N CYS A 7 4.29 4.97 6.35
CA CYS A 7 4.19 5.35 7.77
C CYS A 7 2.76 5.28 8.31
N ALA A 8 1.76 5.41 7.43
CA ALA A 8 0.35 5.30 7.80
C ALA A 8 -0.46 4.67 6.67
N VAL A 9 -1.49 3.91 7.02
CA VAL A 9 -2.44 3.32 6.07
C VAL A 9 -3.84 3.63 6.54
N MET A 10 -4.61 4.31 5.68
CA MET A 10 -6.03 4.51 5.86
C MET A 10 -6.79 3.54 4.96
N VAL A 11 -7.69 2.77 5.56
CA VAL A 11 -8.49 1.78 4.85
C VAL A 11 -9.85 2.39 4.51
N SER A 12 -10.07 2.64 3.22
CA SER A 12 -11.38 3.03 2.68
C SER A 12 -12.00 1.83 2.00
N ALA A 13 -12.96 1.21 2.68
CA ALA A 13 -13.70 0.09 2.14
C ALA A 13 -15.11 0.54 1.74
N LEU A 14 -15.58 0.06 0.58
CA LEU A 14 -16.90 0.37 0.04
C LEU A 14 -18.00 -0.42 0.78
N GLY A 15 -18.24 -0.05 2.05
CA GLY A 15 -19.41 -0.52 2.82
C GLY A 15 -19.20 -1.74 3.71
N HIS A 16 -17.98 -2.27 3.84
CA HIS A 16 -17.65 -3.29 4.85
C HIS A 16 -16.38 -2.90 5.59
N PRO A 17 -16.29 -3.09 6.92
CA PRO A 17 -15.02 -3.00 7.62
C PRO A 17 -14.13 -4.15 7.14
N ALA A 18 -13.37 -3.90 6.08
CA ALA A 18 -12.42 -4.90 5.58
C ALA A 18 -11.29 -5.02 6.60
N LEU A 19 -11.22 -6.16 7.27
CA LEU A 19 -10.03 -6.53 8.01
C LEU A 19 -8.95 -6.86 6.99
N LEU A 20 -7.95 -5.99 6.91
CA LEU A 20 -6.72 -6.28 6.20
C LEU A 20 -6.14 -7.61 6.73
N PRO A 21 -5.83 -8.58 5.86
CA PRO A 21 -5.15 -9.80 6.28
C PRO A 21 -3.81 -9.44 6.92
N ASP A 22 -3.40 -10.18 7.95
CA ASP A 22 -2.16 -9.90 8.68
C ASP A 22 -0.95 -9.88 7.74
N ALA A 23 -0.94 -10.74 6.71
CA ALA A 23 0.09 -10.73 5.67
C ALA A 23 0.21 -9.35 4.97
N ALA A 24 -0.91 -8.73 4.58
CA ALA A 24 -0.89 -7.40 3.98
C ALA A 24 -0.35 -6.35 4.95
N LYS A 25 -0.79 -6.36 6.21
CA LYS A 25 -0.29 -5.41 7.22
C LYS A 25 1.21 -5.54 7.41
N GLN A 26 1.72 -6.77 7.49
CA GLN A 26 3.16 -7.04 7.64
C GLN A 26 3.95 -6.51 6.45
N ILE A 27 3.47 -6.74 5.23
CA ILE A 27 4.11 -6.23 4.01
C ILE A 27 4.12 -4.70 4.00
N LEU A 28 2.97 -4.07 4.27
CA LEU A 28 2.83 -2.62 4.26
C LEU A 28 3.76 -1.94 5.29
N MET A 29 3.89 -2.50 6.50
CA MET A 29 4.69 -1.89 7.56
C MET A 29 6.20 -2.11 7.42
N HIS A 30 6.63 -3.23 6.84
CA HIS A 30 8.05 -3.61 6.81
C HIS A 30 8.75 -3.36 5.48
N HIS A 31 8.01 -3.20 4.38
CA HIS A 31 8.64 -2.96 3.08
C HIS A 31 9.08 -1.50 2.90
N VAL A 32 10.33 -1.36 2.50
CA VAL A 32 10.90 -0.11 2.01
C VAL A 32 10.84 -0.12 0.49
N CYS A 33 10.28 0.93 -0.09
CA CYS A 33 10.25 1.18 -1.51
C CYS A 33 11.38 2.12 -1.92
N THR A 34 11.91 1.92 -3.11
CA THR A 34 12.81 2.83 -3.80
C THR A 34 12.05 3.84 -4.66
N THR A 35 10.76 3.57 -4.91
CA THR A 35 9.89 4.43 -5.72
C THR A 35 8.73 4.97 -4.88
N PRO A 36 8.29 6.23 -5.12
CA PRO A 36 7.11 6.79 -4.45
C PRO A 36 5.79 6.14 -4.91
N ARG A 37 5.85 5.20 -5.87
CA ARG A 37 4.69 4.47 -6.39
C ARG A 37 4.44 3.14 -5.66
N ALA A 38 5.27 2.84 -4.66
CA ALA A 38 5.20 1.60 -3.88
C ALA A 38 5.10 0.33 -4.73
N ALA A 39 5.77 0.30 -5.89
CA ALA A 39 5.70 -0.82 -6.83
C ALA A 39 6.19 -2.12 -6.19
N GLU A 40 7.22 -2.04 -5.34
CA GLU A 40 7.74 -3.18 -4.60
C GLU A 40 6.75 -3.75 -3.58
N ILE A 41 5.95 -2.90 -2.94
CA ILE A 41 4.89 -3.32 -2.01
C ILE A 41 3.76 -4.00 -2.78
N ILE A 42 3.35 -3.44 -3.91
CA ILE A 42 2.34 -4.05 -4.78
C ILE A 42 2.80 -5.42 -5.27
N ALA A 43 4.07 -5.55 -5.69
CA ALA A 43 4.63 -6.83 -6.08
C ALA A 43 4.65 -7.84 -4.92
N ALA A 44 5.05 -7.42 -3.71
CA ALA A 44 5.06 -8.28 -2.53
C ALA A 44 3.66 -8.74 -2.11
N LEU A 45 2.65 -7.88 -2.24
CA LEU A 45 1.25 -8.24 -1.99
C LEU A 45 0.76 -9.30 -2.98
N ASN A 46 1.03 -9.12 -4.29
CA ASN A 46 0.65 -10.08 -5.31
C ASN A 46 1.37 -11.43 -5.15
N ASP A 47 2.65 -11.42 -4.77
CA ASP A 47 3.42 -12.64 -4.47
C ASP A 47 2.85 -13.40 -3.25
N ALA A 48 2.32 -12.67 -2.27
CA ALA A 48 1.60 -13.23 -1.12
C ALA A 48 0.18 -13.72 -1.47
N GLY A 49 -0.25 -13.63 -2.73
CA GLY A 49 -1.59 -14.05 -3.18
C GLY A 49 -2.69 -13.01 -2.96
N ILE A 50 -2.32 -11.77 -2.66
CA ILE A 50 -3.27 -10.66 -2.49
C ILE A 50 -3.24 -9.84 -3.78
N ASP A 51 -4.31 -9.90 -4.56
CA ASP A 51 -4.43 -9.10 -5.77
C ASP A 51 -4.38 -7.62 -5.40
N ALA A 52 -3.31 -6.96 -5.81
CA ALA A 52 -3.01 -5.58 -5.47
C ALA A 52 -2.65 -4.79 -6.72
N CYS A 53 -3.22 -3.60 -6.86
CA CYS A 53 -2.93 -2.68 -7.95
C CYS A 53 -2.88 -1.23 -7.46
N ARG A 54 -2.18 -0.38 -8.22
CA ARG A 54 -2.03 1.04 -7.87
C ARG A 54 -3.28 1.81 -8.28
N GLU A 55 -3.72 2.72 -7.44
CA GLU A 55 -4.67 3.75 -7.82
C GLU A 55 -4.02 4.72 -8.83
N GLU A 56 -4.73 4.99 -9.92
CA GLU A 56 -4.27 5.91 -10.97
C GLU A 56 -4.50 7.37 -10.60
N ASP A 57 -5.58 7.64 -9.85
CA ASP A 57 -6.02 8.97 -9.42
C ASP A 57 -5.30 9.38 -8.12
N MET A 58 -4.01 9.72 -8.22
CA MET A 58 -3.25 10.17 -7.04
C MET A 58 -3.45 11.66 -6.80
N CYS A 59 -4.00 12.01 -5.63
CA CYS A 59 -4.16 13.40 -5.20
C CYS A 59 -2.88 14.04 -4.62
N SER A 60 -1.96 13.26 -4.01
CA SER A 60 -0.80 13.84 -3.30
C SER A 60 0.51 13.12 -3.60
N SER A 61 1.62 13.87 -3.67
CA SER A 61 2.96 13.36 -3.97
C SER A 61 3.54 12.42 -2.91
N ASN A 62 3.00 12.45 -1.69
CA ASN A 62 3.48 11.68 -0.54
C ASN A 62 2.46 10.61 -0.11
N SER A 63 1.49 10.29 -0.97
CA SER A 63 0.49 9.26 -0.71
C SER A 63 0.34 8.38 -1.93
N VAL A 64 0.15 7.09 -1.71
CA VAL A 64 -0.17 6.12 -2.75
C VAL A 64 -1.46 5.41 -2.40
N GLY A 65 -2.44 5.49 -3.32
CA GLY A 65 -3.59 4.62 -3.28
C GLY A 65 -3.20 3.24 -3.81
N ILE A 66 -3.53 2.20 -3.05
CA ILE A 66 -3.35 0.80 -3.43
C ILE A 66 -4.70 0.12 -3.28
N TRP A 67 -5.26 -0.34 -4.38
CA TRP A 67 -6.43 -1.20 -4.38
C TRP A 67 -5.97 -2.62 -4.07
N ILE A 68 -6.65 -3.28 -3.14
CA ILE A 68 -6.46 -4.70 -2.87
C ILE A 68 -7.79 -5.44 -2.92
N THR A 69 -7.78 -6.70 -3.32
CA THR A 69 -8.95 -7.57 -3.25
C THR A 69 -8.79 -8.56 -2.10
N VAL A 70 -9.72 -8.54 -1.14
CA VAL A 70 -9.76 -9.44 0.02
C VAL A 70 -11.15 -10.07 0.07
N ASP A 71 -11.24 -11.40 0.04
CA ASP A 71 -12.51 -12.14 0.11
C ASP A 71 -13.57 -11.63 -0.89
N ALA A 72 -13.17 -11.37 -2.14
CA ALA A 72 -13.99 -10.79 -3.22
C ALA A 72 -14.46 -9.34 -3.00
N HIS A 73 -13.96 -8.65 -1.98
CA HIS A 73 -14.18 -7.23 -1.75
C HIS A 73 -12.95 -6.42 -2.12
N THR A 74 -13.15 -5.38 -2.93
CA THR A 74 -12.10 -4.44 -3.28
C THR A 74 -12.03 -3.32 -2.24
N VAL A 75 -10.83 -3.05 -1.74
CA VAL A 75 -10.55 -2.11 -0.66
C VAL A 75 -9.49 -1.15 -1.12
N LEU A 76 -9.72 0.15 -0.93
CA LEU A 76 -8.71 1.17 -1.18
C LEU A 76 -7.87 1.39 0.07
N LEU A 77 -6.57 1.22 -0.06
CA LEU A 77 -5.60 1.60 0.95
C LEU A 77 -4.96 2.92 0.53
N GLN A 78 -5.23 3.97 1.29
CA GLN A 78 -4.51 5.22 1.16
C GLN A 78 -3.28 5.15 2.07
N CYS A 79 -2.13 4.88 1.47
CA CYS A 79 -0.87 4.72 2.16
C CYS A 79 -0.09 6.03 2.11
N GLN A 80 0.26 6.58 3.27
CA GLN A 80 1.15 7.73 3.37
C GLN A 80 2.60 7.26 3.36
N LEU A 81 3.41 7.90 2.52
CA LEU A 81 4.82 7.61 2.36
C LEU A 81 5.67 8.62 3.11
N GLU A 82 6.61 8.11 3.91
CA GLU A 82 7.69 8.87 4.52
C GLU A 82 8.97 8.68 3.70
N VAL A 83 9.74 9.76 3.52
CA VAL A 83 11.04 9.70 2.84
C VAL A 83 12.11 9.38 3.86
N LEU A 84 12.70 8.19 3.73
CA LEU A 84 13.91 7.81 4.46
C LEU A 84 15.10 8.44 3.75
N GLU A 85 15.54 9.61 4.21
CA GLU A 85 16.80 10.20 3.78
C GLU A 85 17.96 9.34 4.32
N VAL A 86 18.53 8.51 3.45
CA VAL A 86 19.84 7.90 3.71
C VAL A 86 20.89 9.01 3.52
N HIS A 87 21.42 9.50 4.64
CA HIS A 87 22.63 10.33 4.70
C HIS A 87 23.80 9.65 3.98
#